data_AF-A0A4C1VJY9-F1
#
_entry.id   AF-A0A4C1VJY9-F1
#
_cell.length_a   1.000
_cell.length_b   1.000
_cell.length_c   1.000
_cell.angle_alpha   90.00
_cell.angle_beta   90.00
_cell.angle_gamma   90.00
#
_symmetry.space_group_name_H-M   'P 1'
#
loop_
_entity.id
_entity.type
_entity.pdbx_description
1 polymer ?
#
loop_
_entity_poly.entity_id
_entity_poly.type
_entity_poly.pdbx_seq_one_letter_code
_entity_poly.pdbx_strand_id
1 'polypeptide(L)'
;MCVSPKCLEDDVRASAAAQASQQQVYSRNLSEERQNIIRENDRLRHRVSTRRSLASYNRLAFQYDPTANYSDDENLDIGRMTTICRYCNALKFKEKRLDCAAQVEKSNWIHYLHHHSH
;
A
#
# COMPACT_ATOMS: atom_id res chain seq x y z
N MET A 1 42.86 -33.23 33.10
CA MET A 1 41.44 -32.90 33.23
C MET A 1 41.13 -32.75 34.71
N CYS A 2 40.65 -31.57 35.13
CA CYS A 2 40.36 -31.31 36.54
C CYS A 2 39.00 -31.94 36.90
N VAL A 3 38.99 -32.94 37.79
CA VAL A 3 37.79 -33.71 38.16
C VAL A 3 37.21 -33.25 39.50
N SER A 4 37.57 -32.03 39.95
CA SER A 4 37.07 -31.50 41.22
C SER A 4 35.66 -30.92 41.05
N PRO A 5 34.73 -31.12 42.01
CA PRO A 5 33.35 -30.65 41.92
C PRO A 5 33.20 -29.15 41.63
N LYS A 6 34.11 -28.33 42.16
CA LYS A 6 34.15 -26.88 41.91
C LYS A 6 34.39 -26.53 40.44
N CYS A 7 35.22 -27.28 39.74
CA CYS A 7 35.54 -27.02 38.33
C CYS A 7 34.33 -27.28 37.42
N LEU A 8 33.53 -28.31 37.72
CA LEU A 8 32.29 -28.59 36.99
C LEU A 8 31.23 -27.50 37.17
N GLU A 9 31.10 -26.93 38.38
CA GLU A 9 30.18 -25.82 38.60
C GLU A 9 30.63 -24.53 37.89
N ASP A 10 31.94 -24.30 37.83
CA ASP A 10 32.52 -23.17 37.10
C ASP A 10 32.31 -23.31 35.58
N ASP A 11 32.42 -24.52 35.02
CA ASP A 11 32.15 -24.82 33.60
C ASP A 11 30.66 -24.63 33.25
N VAL A 12 29.75 -25.07 34.14
CA VAL A 12 28.31 -24.87 33.97
C VAL A 12 27.95 -23.39 34.05
N ARG A 13 28.55 -22.65 34.97
CA ARG A 13 28.37 -21.19 35.09
C ARG A 13 28.91 -20.44 33.88
N ALA A 14 30.08 -20.82 33.38
CA ALA A 14 30.68 -20.26 32.17
C ALA A 14 29.80 -20.54 30.93
N SER A 15 29.23 -21.75 30.83
CA SER A 15 28.31 -22.13 29.75
C SER A 15 27.00 -21.34 29.81
N ALA A 16 26.42 -21.15 31.01
CA ALA A 16 25.22 -20.33 31.19
C ALA A 16 25.47 -18.85 30.85
N ALA A 17 26.63 -18.31 31.22
CA ALA A 17 27.03 -16.95 30.88
C ALA A 17 27.20 -16.77 29.34
N ALA A 18 27.78 -17.76 28.66
CA ALA A 18 27.92 -17.75 27.21
C ALA A 18 26.55 -17.78 26.49
N GLN A 19 25.61 -18.59 27.00
CA GLN A 19 24.24 -18.66 26.48
C GLN A 19 23.47 -17.35 26.69
N ALA A 20 23.59 -16.74 27.87
CA ALA A 20 22.95 -15.45 28.17
C ALA A 20 23.50 -14.32 27.27
N SER A 21 24.81 -14.32 27.02
CA SER A 21 25.45 -13.39 26.09
C SER A 21 24.93 -13.56 24.65
N GLN A 22 24.83 -14.81 24.17
CA GLN A 22 24.23 -15.09 22.85
C GLN A 22 22.78 -14.63 22.75
N GLN A 23 21.97 -14.86 23.79
CA GLN A 23 20.57 -14.41 23.81
C GLN A 23 20.46 -12.88 23.80
N GLN A 24 21.34 -12.15 24.51
CA GLN A 24 21.39 -10.70 24.47
C GLN A 24 21.74 -10.17 23.08
N VAL A 25 22.76 -10.76 22.44
CA VAL A 25 23.16 -10.37 21.07
C VAL A 25 22.03 -10.64 20.08
N TYR A 26 21.38 -11.80 20.17
CA TYR A 26 20.23 -12.13 19.32
C TYR A 26 19.06 -11.15 19.50
N SER A 27 18.69 -10.85 20.74
CA SER A 27 17.62 -9.90 21.05
C SER A 27 17.92 -8.51 20.53
N ARG A 28 19.17 -8.06 20.66
CA ARG A 28 19.62 -6.77 20.12
C ARG A 28 19.53 -6.73 18.59
N ASN A 29 20.00 -7.76 17.88
CA ASN A 29 19.91 -7.83 16.43
C ASN A 29 18.44 -7.77 15.95
N LEU A 30 17.54 -8.50 16.61
CA LEU A 30 16.10 -8.44 16.28
C LEU A 30 15.50 -7.04 16.45
N SER A 31 15.95 -6.30 17.48
CA SER A 31 15.50 -4.93 17.71
C SER A 31 16.03 -3.96 16.65
N GLU A 32 17.29 -4.12 16.23
CA GLU A 32 17.91 -3.31 15.17
C GLU A 32 17.28 -3.61 13.80
N GLU A 33 17.01 -4.88 13.50
CA GLU A 33 16.27 -5.32 12.30
C GLU A 33 14.89 -4.67 12.22
N ARG A 34 14.12 -4.71 13.32
CA ARG A 34 12.81 -4.06 13.39
C ARG A 34 12.91 -2.55 13.16
N GLN A 35 13.90 -1.89 13.74
CA GLN A 35 14.11 -0.45 13.53
C GLN A 35 14.51 -0.13 12.07
N ASN A 36 15.31 -0.98 11.44
CA ASN A 36 15.66 -0.84 10.02
C ASN A 36 14.43 -0.93 9.13
N ILE A 37 13.57 -1.92 9.36
CA ILE A 37 12.31 -2.09 8.61
C ILE A 37 11.43 -0.85 8.76
N ILE A 38 11.27 -0.31 9.97
CA ILE A 38 10.47 0.90 10.20
C ILE A 38 11.03 2.09 9.42
N ARG A 39 12.35 2.32 9.50
CA ARG A 39 13.02 3.42 8.78
C ARG A 39 12.92 3.29 7.26
N GLU A 40 13.05 2.07 6.74
CA GLU A 40 12.88 1.77 5.31
C GLU A 40 11.45 2.09 4.86
N ASN A 41 10.45 1.68 5.65
CA ASN A 41 9.04 1.92 5.37
C ASN A 41 8.71 3.42 5.35
N ASP A 42 9.20 4.17 6.34
CA ASP A 42 9.00 5.62 6.39
C ASP A 42 9.65 6.33 5.19
N ARG A 43 10.85 5.90 4.77
CA ARG A 43 11.49 6.40 3.54
C ARG A 43 10.66 6.12 2.29
N LEU A 44 10.08 4.93 2.18
CA LEU A 44 9.20 4.56 1.07
C LEU A 44 7.93 5.41 1.07
N ARG A 45 7.28 5.58 2.22
CA ARG A 45 6.10 6.43 2.39
C ARG A 45 6.37 7.87 2.00
N HIS A 46 7.49 8.43 2.45
CA HIS A 46 7.90 9.78 2.07
C HIS A 46 8.17 9.90 0.56
N ARG A 47 8.88 8.94 -0.05
CA ARG A 47 9.12 8.95 -1.51
C ARG A 47 7.83 8.89 -2.32
N VAL A 48 6.85 8.11 -1.89
CA VAL A 48 5.52 8.04 -2.53
C VAL A 48 4.76 9.36 -2.35
N SER A 49 4.76 9.92 -1.14
CA SER A 49 4.10 11.19 -0.83
C SER A 49 4.69 12.35 -1.65
N THR A 50 6.01 12.44 -1.78
CA THR A 50 6.68 13.54 -2.50
C THR A 50 6.60 13.37 -4.03
N ARG A 51 6.27 12.17 -4.54
CA ARG A 51 6.16 11.87 -5.98
C ARG A 51 4.71 11.81 -6.50
N ARG A 52 3.72 12.29 -5.75
CA ARG A 52 2.33 12.39 -6.26
C ARG A 52 2.23 13.47 -7.33
N SER A 53 2.69 13.15 -8.54
CA SER A 53 2.35 13.87 -9.75
C SER A 53 1.04 13.30 -10.34
N LEU A 54 0.37 14.06 -11.20
CA LEU A 54 -0.83 13.62 -11.92
C LEU A 54 -0.64 12.25 -12.62
N ALA A 55 0.57 11.97 -13.11
CA ALA A 55 0.93 10.69 -13.74
C ALA A 55 0.96 9.50 -12.76
N SER A 56 1.18 9.74 -11.46
CA SER A 56 1.08 8.72 -10.41
C SER A 56 -0.37 8.31 -10.16
N TYR A 57 -1.32 9.25 -10.26
CA TYR A 57 -2.74 8.97 -10.08
C TYR A 57 -3.32 8.05 -11.16
N ASN A 58 -2.87 8.17 -12.42
CA ASN A 58 -3.28 7.27 -13.49
C ASN A 58 -2.92 5.79 -13.23
N ARG A 59 -1.83 5.51 -12.50
CA ARG A 59 -1.47 4.14 -12.09
C ARG A 59 -2.16 3.70 -10.79
N LEU A 60 -2.59 4.64 -9.95
CA LEU A 60 -3.31 4.39 -8.70
C LEU A 60 -4.84 4.31 -8.88
N ALA A 61 -5.38 4.57 -10.07
CA ALA A 61 -6.81 4.45 -10.35
C ALA A 61 -7.40 3.06 -9.98
N PHE A 62 -6.56 2.01 -10.00
CA PHE A 62 -6.93 0.65 -9.61
C PHE A 62 -6.56 0.28 -8.15
N GLN A 63 -5.92 1.19 -7.41
CA GLN A 63 -5.53 1.03 -6.00
C GLN A 63 -6.23 2.09 -5.14
N TYR A 64 -7.56 2.11 -5.22
CA TYR A 64 -8.37 3.01 -4.41
C TYR A 64 -8.31 2.59 -2.93
N ASP A 65 -7.79 3.47 -2.08
CA ASP A 65 -7.81 3.30 -0.62
C ASP A 65 -8.96 4.12 -0.02
N PRO A 66 -10.06 3.49 0.46
CA PRO A 66 -11.20 4.22 1.00
C PRO A 66 -10.91 4.96 2.30
N THR A 67 -9.75 4.75 2.93
CA THR A 67 -9.35 5.41 4.18
C THR A 67 -8.52 6.67 3.96
N ALA A 68 -8.07 6.94 2.73
CA ALA A 68 -7.28 8.11 2.39
C ALA A 68 -8.17 9.34 2.14
N ASN A 69 -7.76 10.49 2.67
CA ASN A 69 -8.39 11.78 2.37
C ASN A 69 -7.82 12.35 1.07
N TYR A 70 -8.64 12.32 0.02
CA TYR A 70 -8.30 12.83 -1.31
C TYR A 70 -8.80 14.26 -1.56
N SER A 71 -9.55 14.86 -0.63
CA SER A 71 -10.19 16.17 -0.82
C SER A 71 -9.23 17.35 -0.84
N ASP A 72 -8.07 17.21 -0.19
CA ASP A 72 -7.07 18.28 -0.02
C ASP A 72 -5.86 18.13 -0.96
N ASP A 73 -5.87 17.16 -1.89
CA ASP A 73 -4.75 16.95 -2.80
C ASP A 73 -4.83 17.89 -4.01
N GLU A 74 -3.90 18.84 -4.08
CA GLU A 74 -3.79 19.84 -5.16
C GLU A 74 -3.63 19.21 -6.56
N ASN A 75 -3.17 17.97 -6.65
CA ASN A 75 -2.99 17.26 -7.92
C ASN A 75 -4.22 16.45 -8.35
N LEU A 76 -5.30 16.46 -7.57
CA LEU A 76 -6.52 15.69 -7.81
C LEU A 76 -7.74 16.62 -7.87
N ASP A 77 -8.01 17.17 -9.05
CA ASP A 77 -9.24 17.91 -9.33
C ASP A 77 -10.27 17.01 -10.02
N ILE A 78 -11.18 16.43 -9.23
CA ILE A 78 -12.33 15.65 -9.75
C ILE A 78 -13.41 16.59 -10.34
N GLY A 79 -13.28 17.90 -10.12
CA GLY A 79 -14.21 18.91 -10.58
C GLY A 79 -15.55 18.87 -9.83
N ARG A 80 -16.28 20.00 -9.80
CA ARG A 80 -17.58 20.07 -9.12
C ARG A 80 -18.65 19.28 -9.88
N MET A 81 -19.22 18.24 -9.26
CA MET A 81 -20.30 17.42 -9.82
C MET A 81 -21.67 18.11 -9.71
N THR A 82 -21.84 19.28 -10.35
CA THR A 82 -23.05 20.12 -10.20
C THR A 82 -24.13 19.85 -11.23
N THR A 83 -23.88 18.96 -12.19
CA THR A 83 -24.83 18.68 -13.27
C THR A 83 -25.53 17.35 -13.02
N ILE A 84 -26.85 17.29 -13.13
CA ILE A 84 -27.60 16.03 -13.03
C ILE A 84 -27.71 15.41 -14.44
N CYS A 85 -27.42 14.12 -14.56
CA CYS A 85 -27.62 13.39 -15.80
C CYS A 85 -29.10 13.16 -16.07
N ARG A 86 -29.58 13.53 -17.26
CA ARG A 86 -30.99 13.38 -17.65
C ARG A 86 -31.46 11.93 -17.79
N TYR A 87 -30.55 10.98 -18.00
CA TYR A 87 -30.89 9.57 -18.25
C TYR A 87 -30.88 8.71 -17.01
N CYS A 88 -30.02 9.03 -16.05
CA CYS A 88 -29.72 8.17 -14.90
C CYS A 88 -29.82 8.92 -13.56
N ASN A 89 -30.17 10.23 -13.57
CA ASN A 89 -30.26 11.12 -12.40
C ASN A 89 -28.99 11.22 -11.52
N ALA A 90 -27.88 10.61 -11.92
CA ALA A 90 -26.59 10.73 -11.25
C ALA A 90 -25.97 12.12 -11.44
N LEU A 91 -25.24 12.61 -10.42
CA LEU A 91 -24.44 13.83 -10.53
C LEU A 91 -23.22 13.59 -11.45
N LYS A 92 -22.85 14.61 -12.23
CA LYS A 92 -21.73 14.58 -13.17
C LYS A 92 -20.99 15.92 -13.24
N PHE A 93 -19.73 15.86 -13.65
CA PHE A 93 -18.90 17.03 -13.95
C PHE A 93 -19.35 17.72 -15.26
N LYS A 94 -19.08 19.03 -15.37
CA LYS A 94 -19.57 19.90 -16.46
C LYS A 94 -18.76 19.75 -17.75
N GLU A 95 -17.51 19.31 -17.68
CA GLU A 95 -16.61 19.20 -18.83
C GLU A 95 -16.63 17.78 -19.45
N LYS A 96 -16.73 17.74 -20.78
CA LYS A 96 -17.31 16.63 -21.56
C LYS A 96 -16.32 15.54 -21.95
N ARG A 97 -16.77 14.27 -21.94
CA ARG A 97 -16.91 13.33 -23.10
C ARG A 97 -17.28 11.89 -22.71
N LEU A 98 -17.35 11.58 -21.42
CA LEU A 98 -17.83 10.28 -20.98
C LEU A 98 -19.36 10.36 -20.85
N ASP A 99 -20.06 9.69 -21.77
CA ASP A 99 -21.50 9.50 -21.69
C ASP A 99 -21.87 8.81 -20.36
N CYS A 100 -23.11 8.98 -19.87
CA CYS A 100 -23.52 8.32 -18.62
C CYS A 100 -23.24 6.82 -18.75
N ALA A 101 -22.74 6.16 -17.70
CA ALA A 101 -22.49 4.71 -17.70
C ALA A 101 -23.72 3.90 -18.20
N ALA A 102 -24.93 4.39 -17.92
CA ALA A 102 -26.19 3.83 -18.43
C ALA A 102 -26.38 3.89 -19.96
N GLN A 103 -25.66 4.77 -20.68
CA GLN A 103 -25.63 4.82 -22.14
C GLN A 103 -24.56 3.90 -22.73
N VAL A 104 -23.45 3.65 -22.03
CA VAL A 104 -22.37 2.77 -22.51
C VAL A 104 -22.85 1.33 -22.67
N GLU A 105 -23.75 0.87 -21.80
CA GLU A 105 -24.37 -0.46 -21.95
C GLU A 105 -25.24 -0.61 -23.20
N LYS A 106 -25.89 0.47 -23.67
CA LYS A 106 -26.76 0.40 -24.86
C LYS A 106 -25.98 0.38 -26.17
N SER A 107 -24.82 1.02 -26.21
CA SER A 107 -23.98 1.12 -27.41
C SER A 107 -23.17 -0.15 -27.68
N ASN A 108 -22.91 -0.97 -26.65
CA ASN A 108 -22.03 -2.15 -26.79
C ASN A 108 -22.73 -3.37 -27.42
N TRP A 109 -24.06 -3.46 -27.33
CA TRP A 109 -24.83 -4.53 -28.01
C TRP A 109 -24.88 -4.36 -29.53
N ILE A 110 -24.84 -3.12 -30.02
CA ILE A 110 -24.96 -2.82 -31.46
C ILE A 110 -23.71 -3.27 -32.22
N HIS A 111 -22.54 -3.27 -31.57
CA HIS A 111 -21.28 -3.71 -32.19
C HIS A 111 -21.08 -5.24 -32.18
N TYR A 112 -21.64 -5.96 -31.20
CA TYR A 112 -21.50 -7.42 -31.10
C TYR A 112 -22.39 -8.20 -32.08
N LEU A 113 -23.51 -7.62 -32.52
CA LEU A 113 -24.45 -8.30 -33.43
C LEU A 113 -24.03 -8.21 -34.91
N HIS A 114 -23.21 -7.24 -35.30
CA HIS A 114 -22.80 -7.05 -36.70
C HIS A 114 -21.62 -7.96 -37.13
N HIS A 115 -20.92 -8.58 -36.18
CA HIS A 115 -19.72 -9.39 -36.44
C HIS A 115 -19.98 -10.91 -36.49
N HIS A 116 -21.23 -11.36 -36.27
CA HIS A 116 -21.62 -12.77 -36.23
C HIS A 116 -22.66 -13.16 -37.29
N SER A 117 -22.81 -12.39 -38.37
CA SER A 117 -23.68 -12.73 -39.51
C SER A 117 -22.95 -12.75 -40.85
N HIS A 118 -21.68 -13.13 -40.86
CA HIS A 118 -20.96 -13.54 -42.07
C HIS A 118 -20.27 -14.88 -41.86
#